data_AF-A0A351EJC2-F1
#
_entry.id   AF-A0A351EJC2-F1
#
_cell.length_a   1.000
_cell.length_b   1.000
_cell.length_c   1.000
_cell.angle_alpha   90.00
_cell.angle_beta   90.00
_cell.angle_gamma   90.00
#
_symmetry.space_group_name_H-M   'P 1'
#
loop_
_entity.id
_entity.type
_entity.pdbx_description
1 polymer ?
#
loop_
_entity_poly.entity_id
_entity_poly.type
_entity_poly.pdbx_seq_one_letter_code
_entity_poly.pdbx_strand_id
1 'polypeptide(L)'
;MVHGGDRLDEITITDSTRIYEVRDGIVIGERDFEPESVGIRRVNRAEIQGGSAQQNVEIMHRIFAGEEEGPRADIVALNAAAGLLVADLVEDLEAGVEAARSVMRNGQAAKKVDDVLELSRELASR
;
A
#
# COMPACT_ATOMS: atom_id res chain seq x y z
N MET A 1 9.76 7.99 7.43
CA MET A 1 10.45 7.77 6.13
C MET A 1 10.76 6.29 6.00
N VAL A 2 10.78 5.77 4.78
CA VAL A 2 11.06 4.34 4.51
C VAL A 2 12.07 4.21 3.38
N HIS A 3 12.86 3.16 3.40
CA HIS A 3 13.78 2.79 2.32
C HIS A 3 13.86 1.27 2.21
N GLY A 4 13.34 0.71 1.11
CA GLY A 4 13.42 -0.72 0.83
C GLY A 4 14.84 -1.14 0.51
N GLY A 5 15.27 -2.30 1.03
CA GLY A 5 16.58 -2.89 0.73
C GLY A 5 16.78 -3.22 -0.76
N ASP A 6 15.68 -3.38 -1.49
CA ASP A 6 15.61 -3.52 -2.94
C ASP A 6 15.73 -2.19 -3.71
N ARG A 7 16.05 -1.11 -3.00
CA ARG A 7 16.22 0.28 -3.47
C ARG A 7 14.92 0.98 -3.87
N LEU A 8 13.78 0.48 -3.41
CA LEU A 8 12.51 1.20 -3.53
C LEU A 8 12.40 2.30 -2.46
N ASP A 9 11.64 3.34 -2.79
CA ASP A 9 11.28 4.46 -1.92
C ASP A 9 10.00 4.19 -1.08
N GLU A 10 9.52 2.96 -1.10
CA GLU A 10 8.35 2.44 -0.39
C GLU A 10 8.72 1.28 0.54
N ILE A 11 7.76 0.81 1.36
CA ILE A 11 7.93 -0.45 2.08
C ILE A 11 7.84 -1.59 1.07
N THR A 12 8.87 -2.43 1.02
CA THR A 12 8.93 -3.55 0.08
C THR A 12 8.54 -4.87 0.73
N ILE A 13 8.07 -5.81 -0.09
CA ILE A 13 7.86 -7.22 0.27
C ILE A 13 8.88 -8.13 -0.43
N THR A 14 9.92 -7.57 -1.06
CA THR A 14 10.99 -8.34 -1.73
C THR A 14 12.28 -8.39 -0.93
N ASP A 15 12.42 -7.51 0.05
CA ASP A 15 13.56 -7.43 0.98
C ASP A 15 13.09 -6.80 2.32
N SER A 16 14.02 -6.59 3.25
CA SER A 16 13.81 -5.77 4.44
C SER A 16 13.60 -4.30 4.07
N THR A 17 12.96 -3.54 4.96
CA THR A 17 12.80 -2.07 4.83
C THR A 17 13.38 -1.37 6.05
N ARG A 18 14.21 -0.34 5.83
CA ARG A 18 14.65 0.57 6.90
C ARG A 18 13.55 1.61 7.15
N ILE A 19 13.06 1.70 8.38
CA ILE A 19 12.00 2.63 8.78
C ILE A 19 12.56 3.64 9.79
N TYR A 20 12.33 4.92 9.51
CA TYR A 20 12.56 6.03 10.43
C TYR A 20 11.23 6.64 10.82
N GLU A 21 10.89 6.56 12.11
CA GLU A 21 9.71 7.19 12.67
C GLU A 21 10.03 8.65 13.00
N VAL A 22 9.25 9.57 12.43
CA VAL A 22 9.48 11.01 12.56
C VAL A 22 8.21 11.65 13.09
N ARG A 23 8.34 12.36 14.21
CA ARG A 23 7.25 13.14 14.83
C ARG A 23 7.78 14.53 15.14
N ASP A 24 7.02 15.57 14.77
CA ASP A 24 7.37 16.97 14.97
C ASP A 24 8.78 17.35 14.45
N GLY A 25 9.17 16.75 13.31
CA GLY A 25 10.48 16.98 12.68
C GLY A 25 11.65 16.25 13.36
N ILE A 26 11.40 15.42 14.37
CA ILE A 26 12.42 14.68 15.11
C ILE A 26 12.30 13.19 14.81
N VAL A 27 13.44 12.53 14.55
CA VAL A 27 13.51 11.07 14.45
C VAL A 27 13.41 10.48 15.86
N ILE A 28 12.32 9.78 16.13
CA ILE A 28 12.04 9.19 17.46
C ILE A 28 12.28 7.68 17.48
N GLY A 29 12.46 7.06 16.32
CA GLY A 29 12.70 5.64 16.20
C GLY A 29 13.33 5.27 14.86
N GLU A 30 14.11 4.20 14.88
CA GLU A 30 14.75 3.61 13.72
C GLU A 30 14.71 2.08 13.87
N ARG A 31 14.26 1.37 12.85
CA ARG A 31 14.20 -0.09 12.86
C ARG A 31 14.28 -0.68 11.46
N ASP A 32 14.72 -1.92 11.40
CA ASP A 32 14.51 -2.77 10.22
C ASP A 32 13.14 -3.45 10.34
N PHE A 33 12.45 -3.56 9.21
CA PHE A 33 11.16 -4.20 9.07
C PHE A 33 11.25 -5.33 8.07
N GLU A 34 10.70 -6.49 8.45
CA GLU A 34 10.58 -7.66 7.59
C GLU A 34 9.09 -7.90 7.27
N PRO A 35 8.70 -8.12 6.01
CA PRO A 35 7.29 -8.31 5.64
C PRO A 35 6.64 -9.50 6.35
N GLU A 36 7.43 -10.51 6.74
CA GLU A 36 6.97 -11.68 7.48
C GLU A 36 6.41 -11.33 8.87
N SER A 37 6.82 -10.18 9.44
CA SER A 37 6.33 -9.72 10.75
C SER A 37 4.84 -9.35 10.76
N VAL A 38 4.23 -9.15 9.59
CA VAL A 38 2.80 -8.87 9.41
C VAL A 38 2.11 -9.97 8.58
N GLY A 39 2.71 -11.17 8.52
CA GLY A 39 2.15 -12.31 7.81
C GLY A 39 2.23 -12.22 6.28
N ILE A 40 3.02 -11.31 5.72
CA ILE A 40 3.25 -11.22 4.27
C ILE A 40 4.51 -12.00 3.91
N ARG A 41 4.41 -12.94 2.98
CA ARG A 41 5.59 -13.67 2.51
C ARG A 41 6.48 -12.77 1.67
N ARG A 42 7.79 -12.97 1.77
CA ARG A 42 8.73 -12.36 0.82
C ARG A 42 8.59 -12.97 -0.57
N VAL A 43 8.70 -12.13 -1.59
CA VAL A 43 8.51 -12.51 -3.00
C VAL A 43 9.63 -11.98 -3.87
N ASN A 44 9.76 -12.54 -5.08
CA ASN A 44 10.65 -11.98 -6.08
C ASN A 44 10.05 -10.72 -6.69
N ARG A 45 10.90 -9.78 -7.11
CA ARG A 45 10.47 -8.55 -7.80
C ARG A 45 9.55 -8.81 -9.00
N ALA A 46 9.75 -9.92 -9.72
CA ALA A 46 8.91 -10.31 -10.84
C ALA A 46 7.44 -10.56 -10.45
N GLU A 47 7.15 -10.90 -9.19
CA GLU A 47 5.80 -11.19 -8.68
C GLU A 47 5.01 -9.90 -8.38
N ILE A 48 5.71 -8.77 -8.16
CA ILE A 48 5.10 -7.45 -7.94
C ILE A 48 5.28 -6.50 -9.12
N GLN A 49 5.83 -6.99 -10.23
CA GLN A 49 6.16 -6.19 -11.39
C GLN A 49 4.89 -5.61 -12.04
N GLY A 50 4.85 -4.28 -12.17
CA GLY A 50 3.88 -3.57 -13.00
C GLY A 50 4.22 -3.69 -14.49
N GLY A 51 3.35 -3.14 -15.34
CA GLY A 51 3.50 -3.09 -16.79
C GLY A 51 3.39 -1.67 -17.36
N SER A 52 2.80 -1.57 -18.55
CA SER A 52 2.40 -0.30 -19.16
C SER A 52 1.37 0.44 -18.31
N ALA A 53 1.13 1.72 -18.61
CA ALA A 53 0.09 2.50 -17.93
C ALA A 53 -1.28 1.79 -17.96
N GLN A 54 -1.67 1.24 -19.11
CA GLN A 54 -2.94 0.52 -19.25
C GLN A 54 -2.97 -0.76 -18.39
N GLN A 55 -1.88 -1.52 -18.39
CA GLN A 55 -1.76 -2.72 -17.55
C GLN A 55 -1.81 -2.39 -16.06
N ASN A 56 -1.19 -1.29 -15.64
CA ASN A 56 -1.21 -0.85 -14.24
C ASN A 56 -2.61 -0.39 -13.80
N VAL A 57 -3.38 0.25 -14.70
CA VAL A 57 -4.79 0.58 -14.43
C VAL A 57 -5.60 -0.69 -14.23
N GLU A 58 -5.44 -1.71 -15.10
CA GLU A 58 -6.12 -2.99 -14.95
C GLU A 58 -5.73 -3.72 -13.65
N ILE A 59 -4.44 -3.74 -13.31
CA ILE A 59 -3.94 -4.31 -12.05
C ILE A 59 -4.60 -3.60 -10.85
N MET A 60 -4.58 -2.26 -10.84
CA MET A 60 -5.16 -1.47 -9.76
C MET A 60 -6.66 -1.75 -9.59
N HIS A 61 -7.42 -1.79 -10.70
CA HIS A 61 -8.85 -2.11 -10.64
C HIS A 61 -9.12 -3.50 -10.06
N ARG A 62 -8.37 -4.53 -10.48
CA ARG A 62 -8.53 -5.88 -9.92
C ARG A 62 -8.23 -5.94 -8.42
N ILE A 63 -7.15 -5.28 -7.98
CA ILE A 63 -6.80 -5.22 -6.56
C ILE A 63 -7.92 -4.52 -5.77
N PHE A 64 -8.38 -3.35 -6.23
CA PHE A 64 -9.39 -2.55 -5.52
C PHE A 64 -10.82 -3.10 -5.61
N ALA A 65 -11.09 -4.00 -6.55
CA ALA A 65 -12.32 -4.78 -6.62
C ALA A 65 -12.28 -6.08 -5.80
N GLY A 66 -11.13 -6.41 -5.20
CA GLY A 66 -10.95 -7.66 -4.46
C GLY A 66 -10.76 -8.90 -5.34
N GLU A 67 -10.54 -8.73 -6.65
CA GLU A 67 -10.35 -9.83 -7.61
C GLU A 67 -8.91 -10.36 -7.60
N GLU A 68 -7.96 -9.57 -7.08
CA GLU A 68 -6.56 -9.93 -6.96
C GLU A 68 -6.10 -9.82 -5.50
N GLU A 69 -5.79 -10.96 -4.87
CA GLU A 69 -5.32 -11.06 -3.47
C GLU A 69 -3.86 -11.55 -3.38
N GLY A 70 -3.09 -11.40 -4.47
CA GLY A 70 -1.71 -11.86 -4.56
C GLY A 70 -0.67 -10.83 -4.06
N PRO A 71 0.63 -11.06 -4.35
CA PRO A 71 1.72 -10.19 -3.87
C PRO A 71 1.59 -8.70 -4.22
N ARG A 72 0.99 -8.38 -5.37
CA ARG A 72 0.69 -6.99 -5.74
C ARG A 72 -0.35 -6.34 -4.82
N ALA A 73 -1.35 -7.10 -4.36
CA ALA A 73 -2.30 -6.61 -3.38
C ALA A 73 -1.67 -6.50 -1.99
N ASP A 74 -0.77 -7.42 -1.63
CA ASP A 74 -0.05 -7.38 -0.36
C ASP A 74 0.83 -6.14 -0.22
N ILE A 75 1.62 -5.79 -1.24
CA ILE A 75 2.48 -4.59 -1.19
C ILE A 75 1.64 -3.29 -1.15
N VAL A 76 0.48 -3.28 -1.81
CA VAL A 76 -0.48 -2.16 -1.74
C VAL A 76 -1.07 -2.07 -0.34
N ALA A 77 -1.51 -3.19 0.25
CA ALA A 77 -2.05 -3.24 1.61
C ALA A 77 -1.02 -2.75 2.64
N LEU A 78 0.23 -3.18 2.51
CA LEU A 78 1.31 -2.82 3.43
C LEU A 78 1.63 -1.32 3.41
N ASN A 79 1.73 -0.72 2.22
CA ASN A 79 1.98 0.72 2.13
C ASN A 79 0.75 1.55 2.55
N ALA A 80 -0.46 1.08 2.27
CA ALA A 80 -1.68 1.68 2.80
C ALA A 80 -1.74 1.60 4.34
N ALA A 81 -1.35 0.46 4.92
CA ALA A 81 -1.27 0.25 6.37
C ALA A 81 -0.32 1.26 7.03
N ALA A 82 0.82 1.54 6.42
CA ALA A 82 1.74 2.57 6.91
C ALA A 82 1.08 3.95 6.92
N GLY A 83 0.31 4.29 5.88
CA GLY A 83 -0.49 5.51 5.81
C GLY A 83 -1.55 5.59 6.92
N LEU A 84 -2.25 4.49 7.20
CA LEU A 84 -3.23 4.40 8.28
C LEU A 84 -2.57 4.57 9.66
N LEU A 85 -1.40 3.96 9.86
CA LEU A 85 -0.66 4.02 11.12
C LEU A 85 -0.20 5.44 11.43
N VAL A 86 0.39 6.15 10.46
CA VAL A 86 0.82 7.54 10.68
C VAL A 86 -0.36 8.52 10.82
N ALA A 87 -1.57 8.11 10.42
CA ALA A 87 -2.80 8.86 10.60
C ALA A 87 -3.50 8.52 11.94
N ASP A 88 -2.87 7.72 12.82
CA ASP A 88 -3.42 7.25 14.09
C ASP A 88 -4.78 6.52 13.93
N LEU A 89 -5.00 5.83 12.80
CA LEU A 89 -6.24 5.09 12.51
C LEU A 89 -6.17 3.61 12.87
N VAL A 90 -4.96 3.09 13.10
CA VAL A 90 -4.68 1.70 13.50
C VAL A 90 -3.53 1.68 14.51
N GLU A 91 -3.45 0.64 15.33
CA GLU A 91 -2.47 0.53 16.43
C GLU A 91 -1.09 0.08 15.95
N ASP A 92 -1.05 -0.72 14.88
CA ASP A 92 0.18 -1.24 14.29
C ASP A 92 0.00 -1.56 12.79
N LEU A 93 1.10 -2.00 12.15
CA LEU A 93 1.10 -2.36 10.74
C LEU A 93 0.28 -3.62 10.43
N GLU A 94 0.18 -4.58 11.35
CA GLU A 94 -0.58 -5.81 11.13
C GLU A 94 -2.09 -5.50 11.05
N ALA A 95 -2.60 -4.75 12.03
CA ALA A 95 -3.96 -4.24 12.03
C ALA A 95 -4.23 -3.34 10.80
N GLY A 96 -3.24 -2.53 10.41
CA GLY A 96 -3.31 -1.71 9.19
C GLY A 96 -3.43 -2.53 7.91
N VAL A 97 -2.66 -3.63 7.78
CA VAL A 97 -2.71 -4.52 6.61
C VAL A 97 -4.08 -5.17 6.50
N GLU A 98 -4.63 -5.67 7.61
CA GLU A 98 -5.96 -6.28 7.62
C GLU A 98 -7.07 -5.26 7.31
N ALA A 99 -6.98 -4.04 7.85
CA ALA A 99 -7.89 -2.95 7.51
C ALA A 99 -7.83 -2.60 6.01
N ALA A 100 -6.63 -2.45 5.45
CA ALA A 100 -6.43 -2.16 4.03
C ALA A 100 -6.98 -3.29 3.13
N ARG A 101 -6.68 -4.56 3.47
CA ARG A 101 -7.24 -5.74 2.78
C ARG A 101 -8.76 -5.77 2.82
N SER A 102 -9.36 -5.42 3.96
CA SER A 102 -10.83 -5.34 4.09
C SER A 102 -11.43 -4.31 3.13
N VAL A 103 -10.87 -3.09 3.09
CA VAL A 103 -11.30 -1.98 2.21
C VAL A 103 -11.14 -2.32 0.72
N MET A 104 -10.11 -3.08 0.36
CA MET A 104 -9.93 -3.56 -1.02
C MET A 104 -10.95 -4.67 -1.36
N ARG A 105 -11.07 -5.70 -0.52
CA ARG A 105 -11.95 -6.86 -0.79
C ARG A 105 -13.44 -6.50 -0.82
N ASN A 106 -13.86 -5.50 -0.06
CA ASN A 106 -15.26 -5.08 -0.03
C ASN A 106 -15.61 -4.03 -1.12
N GLY A 107 -14.67 -3.69 -2.00
CA GLY A 107 -14.87 -2.76 -3.12
C GLY A 107 -14.94 -1.28 -2.73
N GLN A 108 -14.70 -0.93 -1.46
CA GLN A 108 -14.68 0.48 -1.03
C GLN A 108 -13.55 1.26 -1.70
N ALA A 109 -12.39 0.63 -1.91
CA ALA A 109 -11.30 1.23 -2.67
C ALA A 109 -11.72 1.54 -4.11
N ALA A 110 -12.36 0.59 -4.81
CA ALA A 110 -12.85 0.79 -6.17
C ALA A 110 -13.89 1.91 -6.23
N LYS A 111 -14.87 1.91 -5.31
CA LYS A 111 -15.85 2.98 -5.21
C LYS A 111 -15.19 4.36 -5.02
N LYS A 112 -14.13 4.43 -4.21
CA LYS A 112 -13.43 5.70 -3.97
C LYS A 112 -12.76 6.22 -5.24
N VAL A 113 -12.21 5.35 -6.08
CA VAL A 113 -11.67 5.73 -7.40
C VAL A 113 -12.77 6.32 -8.27
N ASP A 114 -13.94 5.69 -8.34
CA ASP A 114 -15.08 6.20 -9.12
C ASP A 114 -15.55 7.57 -8.63
N ASP A 115 -15.67 7.76 -7.30
CA ASP A 115 -16.04 9.05 -6.71
C ASP A 115 -15.04 10.17 -7.11
N VAL A 116 -13.74 9.87 -7.11
CA VAL A 116 -12.69 10.84 -7.49
C VAL A 116 -12.73 11.14 -8.98
N LEU A 117 -13.00 10.15 -9.83
CA LEU A 117 -13.14 10.33 -11.27
C LEU A 117 -14.35 11.19 -11.62
N GLU A 118 -15.50 10.95 -10.97
CA GLU A 118 -16.71 11.75 -11.11
C GLU A 118 -16.44 13.21 -10.74
N LEU A 119 -15.90 13.44 -9.54
CA LEU A 119 -15.57 14.79 -9.06
C LEU A 119 -14.57 15.51 -9.99
N SER A 120 -13.55 14.80 -10.48
CA SER A 120 -12.54 15.38 -11.38
C SER A 120 -13.17 15.84 -12.70
N ARG A 121 -14.12 15.08 -13.25
CA ARG A 121 -14.85 15.43 -14.48
C ARG A 121 -15.79 16.61 -14.25
N GLU A 122 -16.48 16.64 -13.11
CA GLU A 122 -17.32 17.77 -12.74
C GLU A 122 -16.50 19.06 -12.67
N LEU A 123 -15.38 19.05 -11.95
CA LEU A 123 -14.50 20.21 -11.80
C LEU A 123 -13.88 20.68 -13.12
N ALA A 124 -13.53 19.76 -14.02
CA ALA A 124 -12.98 20.11 -15.33
C ALA A 124 -14.02 20.70 -16.31
N SER A 125 -15.31 20.50 -16.04
CA SER A 125 -16.42 21.03 -16.85
C SER A 125 -16.98 22.36 -16.36
N ARG A 126 -16.45 22.90 -15.25
CA ARG A 126 -16.73 24.24 -14.73
C ARG A 126 -15.75 25.26 -15.29
#